data_AF-A0A521CHC5-F1
#
_entry.id   AF-A0A521CHC5-F1
#
_cell.length_a   1.000
_cell.length_b   1.000
_cell.length_c   1.000
_cell.angle_alpha   90.00
_cell.angle_beta   90.00
_cell.angle_gamma   90.00
#
_symmetry.space_group_name_H-M   'P 1'
#
loop_
_entity.id
_entity.type
_entity.pdbx_description
1 polymer ?
#
loop_
_entity_poly.entity_id
_entity_poly.type
_entity_poly.pdbx_seq_one_letter_code
_entity_poly.pdbx_strand_id
1 'polypeptide(L)'
;MSPAFALVITFGALLFPVVWVATGAWVVLDARARGSAHPFLWGVLAPLSGILLLYYMLWWRRGHAREADPSRWERRAAVVALAGFGGLIGSIAASPADPVVQMLAWPVVFVCCLPVASRLI
;
A
#
# COMPACT_ATOMS: atom_id res chain seq x y z
N MET A 1 -14.21 6.82 26.87
CA MET A 1 -13.04 6.63 25.98
C MET A 1 -12.26 7.93 25.94
N SER A 2 -10.92 7.89 25.96
CA SER A 2 -10.12 9.11 25.86
C SER A 2 -10.16 9.66 24.43
N PRO A 3 -10.06 10.99 24.23
CA PRO A 3 -10.06 11.59 22.89
C PRO A 3 -8.89 11.11 22.03
N ALA A 4 -7.74 10.83 22.64
CA ALA A 4 -6.58 10.25 21.96
C ALA A 4 -6.87 8.85 21.39
N PHE A 5 -7.59 8.01 22.13
CA PHE A 5 -7.97 6.68 21.67
C PHE A 5 -8.93 6.73 20.47
N ALA A 6 -9.91 7.62 20.52
CA ALA A 6 -10.82 7.85 19.40
C ALA A 6 -10.07 8.33 18.14
N LEU A 7 -9.10 9.24 18.31
CA LEU A 7 -8.30 9.77 17.20
C LEU A 7 -7.48 8.66 16.52
N VAL A 8 -6.82 7.78 17.30
CA VAL A 8 -6.04 6.67 16.73
C VAL A 8 -6.93 5.70 15.95
N ILE A 9 -8.11 5.38 16.48
CA ILE A 9 -9.08 4.52 15.78
C ILE A 9 -9.55 5.17 14.48
N THR A 10 -9.99 6.43 14.54
CA THR A 10 -10.44 7.15 13.34
C THR A 10 -9.33 7.24 12.30
N PHE A 11 -8.11 7.53 12.73
CA PHE A 11 -6.96 7.60 11.83
C PHE A 11 -6.64 6.23 11.22
N GLY A 12 -6.61 5.14 11.99
CA GLY A 12 -6.41 3.79 11.48
C GLY A 12 -7.52 3.36 10.50
N ALA A 13 -8.78 3.63 10.84
CA ALA A 13 -9.92 3.33 9.99
C ALA A 13 -9.89 4.10 8.66
N LEU A 14 -9.39 5.34 8.65
CA LEU A 14 -9.20 6.14 7.43
C LEU A 14 -7.93 5.76 6.66
N LEU A 15 -6.88 5.32 7.36
CA LEU A 15 -5.62 4.94 6.74
C LEU A 15 -5.79 3.69 5.86
N PHE A 16 -6.67 2.76 6.25
CA PHE A 16 -6.96 1.55 5.50
C PHE A 16 -7.43 1.82 4.06
N PRO A 17 -8.53 2.56 3.82
CA PRO A 17 -8.94 2.89 2.47
C PRO A 17 -7.92 3.77 1.74
N VAL A 18 -7.15 4.61 2.44
CA VAL A 18 -6.08 5.42 1.81
C VAL A 18 -4.98 4.53 1.24
N VAL A 19 -4.48 3.57 2.02
CA VAL A 19 -3.46 2.61 1.57
C VAL A 19 -4.00 1.75 0.43
N TRP A 20 -5.27 1.35 0.52
CA TRP A 20 -5.95 0.60 -0.53
C TRP A 20 -6.01 1.38 -1.85
N VAL A 21 -6.51 2.61 -1.81
CA VAL A 21 -6.62 3.48 -2.99
C VAL A 21 -5.23 3.81 -3.55
N ALA A 22 -4.25 4.07 -2.69
CA ALA A 22 -2.87 4.30 -3.11
C ALA A 22 -2.26 3.07 -3.81
N THR A 23 -2.51 1.86 -3.29
CA THR A 23 -2.07 0.61 -3.92
C THR A 23 -2.71 0.45 -5.29
N GLY A 24 -4.02 0.63 -5.40
CA GLY A 24 -4.73 0.57 -6.68
C GLY A 24 -4.22 1.61 -7.68
N ALA A 25 -4.09 2.87 -7.25
CA ALA A 25 -3.58 3.95 -8.09
C ALA A 25 -2.16 3.67 -8.59
N TRP A 26 -1.28 3.17 -7.72
CA TRP A 26 0.07 2.76 -8.10
C TRP A 26 0.02 1.65 -9.16
N VAL A 27 -0.76 0.60 -8.94
CA VAL A 27 -0.90 -0.52 -9.89
C VAL A 27 -1.47 -0.04 -11.23
N VAL A 28 -2.48 0.83 -11.24
CA VAL A 28 -3.03 1.41 -12.49
C VAL A 28 -1.95 2.17 -13.26
N LEU A 29 -1.16 3.01 -12.59
CA LEU A 29 -0.14 3.84 -13.22
C LEU A 29 1.05 2.98 -13.72
N ASP A 30 1.53 2.03 -12.93
CA ASP A 30 2.59 1.10 -13.32
C ASP A 30 2.12 0.19 -14.47
N ALA A 31 0.86 -0.26 -14.47
CA ALA A 31 0.30 -1.08 -15.55
C ALA A 31 0.16 -0.29 -16.86
N ARG A 32 -0.26 0.97 -16.79
CA ARG A 32 -0.31 1.87 -17.96
C ARG A 32 1.09 2.12 -18.54
N ALA A 33 2.08 2.35 -17.68
CA ALA A 33 3.46 2.57 -18.11
C ALA A 33 4.12 1.32 -18.72
N ARG A 34 3.47 0.15 -18.64
CA ARG A 34 3.91 -1.14 -19.18
C ARG A 34 2.99 -1.66 -20.30
N GLY A 35 2.13 -0.81 -20.86
CA GLY A 35 1.30 -1.15 -22.01
C GLY A 35 0.11 -2.08 -21.72
N SER A 36 -0.35 -2.19 -20.47
CA SER A 36 -1.52 -3.03 -20.15
C SER A 36 -2.78 -2.53 -20.83
N ALA A 37 -3.53 -3.44 -21.49
CA ALA A 37 -4.83 -3.11 -22.07
C ALA A 37 -5.91 -2.83 -21.00
N HIS A 38 -5.75 -3.35 -19.78
CA HIS A 38 -6.75 -3.25 -18.71
C HIS A 38 -6.15 -2.82 -17.36
N PRO A 39 -5.55 -1.62 -17.28
CA PRO A 39 -4.84 -1.18 -16.08
C PRO A 39 -5.75 -1.04 -14.86
N PHE A 40 -7.02 -0.69 -15.06
CA PHE A 40 -8.01 -0.58 -13.98
C PHE A 40 -8.41 -1.93 -13.38
N LEU A 41 -8.44 -3.00 -14.18
CA LEU A 41 -8.68 -4.35 -13.64
C LEU A 41 -7.58 -4.74 -12.67
N TRP A 42 -6.32 -4.50 -13.03
CA TRP A 42 -5.18 -4.71 -12.11
C TRP A 42 -5.31 -3.84 -10.86
N GLY A 43 -5.63 -2.56 -11.03
CA GLY A 43 -5.81 -1.59 -9.94
C GLY A 43 -6.85 -1.97 -8.90
N VAL A 44 -7.86 -2.75 -9.27
CA VAL A 44 -8.94 -3.19 -8.38
C VAL A 44 -8.64 -4.59 -7.82
N LEU A 45 -8.30 -5.54 -8.70
CA LEU A 45 -8.15 -6.94 -8.34
C LEU A 45 -6.89 -7.22 -7.52
N ALA A 46 -5.79 -6.52 -7.81
CA ALA A 46 -4.54 -6.69 -7.06
C ALA A 46 -4.71 -6.37 -5.56
N PRO A 47 -5.14 -5.15 -5.16
CA PRO A 47 -5.32 -4.84 -3.75
C PRO A 47 -6.42 -5.66 -3.05
N LEU A 48 -7.44 -6.13 -3.79
CA LEU A 48 -8.50 -6.99 -3.23
C LEU A 48 -8.01 -8.36 -2.78
N SER A 49 -7.15 -9.01 -3.57
CA SER A 49 -6.83 -10.42 -3.37
C SER A 49 -5.52 -10.67 -2.63
N GLY A 50 -4.58 -9.71 -2.61
CA GLY A 50 -3.23 -9.90 -2.07
C GLY A 50 -2.39 -10.89 -2.89
N ILE A 51 -2.92 -12.09 -3.16
CA ILE A 51 -2.39 -13.09 -4.09
C ILE A 51 -2.27 -12.50 -5.49
N LEU A 52 -3.31 -11.83 -6.00
CA LEU A 52 -3.23 -11.17 -7.31
C LEU A 52 -2.23 -10.00 -7.32
N LEU A 53 -2.03 -9.31 -6.18
CA LEU A 53 -0.97 -8.31 -6.06
C LEU A 53 0.42 -8.94 -6.12
N LEU A 54 0.63 -10.07 -5.45
CA LEU A 54 1.90 -10.81 -5.53
C LEU A 54 2.13 -11.35 -6.94
N TYR A 55 1.11 -11.92 -7.57
CA TYR A 55 1.16 -12.34 -8.98
C TYR A 55 1.54 -11.16 -9.89
N TYR A 56 0.87 -10.02 -9.70
CA TYR A 56 1.15 -8.81 -10.45
C TYR A 56 2.62 -8.39 -10.29
N MET A 57 3.12 -8.30 -9.05
CA MET A 57 4.49 -7.83 -8.76
C MET A 57 5.59 -8.80 -9.20
N LEU A 58 5.41 -10.09 -8.97
CA LEU A 58 6.45 -11.09 -9.14
C LEU A 58 6.48 -11.67 -10.56
N TRP A 59 5.32 -11.74 -11.22
CA TRP A 59 5.21 -12.35 -12.54
C TRP A 59 4.91 -11.31 -13.62
N TRP A 60 3.71 -10.71 -13.59
CA TRP A 60 3.24 -9.85 -14.67
C TRP A 60 4.16 -8.64 -14.89
N ARG A 61 4.48 -7.92 -13.81
CA ARG A 61 5.31 -6.71 -13.83
C ARG A 61 6.73 -6.98 -14.33
N ARG A 62 7.30 -8.16 -14.04
CA ARG A 62 8.66 -8.50 -14.47
C ARG A 62 8.74 -8.85 -15.96
N GLY A 63 7.67 -9.42 -16.53
CA GLY A 63 7.59 -9.77 -17.95
C GLY A 63 7.29 -8.59 -18.88
N HIS A 64 6.83 -7.46 -18.36
CA HIS A 64 6.45 -6.30 -19.16
C HIS A 64 7.43 -5.16 -18.92
N ALA A 65 8.26 -4.90 -19.94
CA ALA A 65 9.16 -3.77 -19.94
C ALA A 65 8.38 -2.46 -19.82
N ARG A 66 9.02 -1.48 -19.22
CA ARG A 66 8.41 -0.17 -18.98
C ARG A 66 8.70 0.73 -20.18
N GLU A 67 7.69 1.43 -20.66
CA GLU A 67 7.77 2.31 -21.84
C GLU A 67 7.93 3.79 -21.44
N ALA A 68 7.53 4.17 -20.23
CA ALA A 68 7.53 5.55 -19.76
C ALA A 68 8.10 5.70 -18.34
N ASP A 69 8.74 6.82 -18.04
CA ASP A 69 9.31 7.07 -16.71
C ASP A 69 8.26 7.11 -15.58
N PRO A 70 8.64 6.78 -14.33
CA PRO A 70 7.75 6.88 -13.17
C PRO A 70 7.28 8.31 -12.90
N SER A 71 5.97 8.51 -13.01
CA SER A 71 5.34 9.79 -12.71
C SER A 71 5.45 10.14 -11.22
N ARG A 72 5.39 11.43 -10.87
CA ARG A 72 5.40 11.88 -9.47
C ARG A 72 4.24 11.28 -8.66
N TRP A 73 3.07 11.12 -9.29
CA TRP A 73 1.89 10.53 -8.66
C TRP A 73 2.05 9.04 -8.41
N GLU A 74 2.65 8.32 -9.36
CA GLU A 74 2.97 6.90 -9.19
C GLU A 74 3.95 6.67 -8.04
N ARG A 75 5.00 7.48 -7.93
CA ARG A 75 5.96 7.37 -6.82
C ARG A 75 5.29 7.63 -5.47
N ARG A 76 4.47 8.67 -5.36
CA ARG A 76 3.72 8.97 -4.12
C ARG A 76 2.78 7.82 -3.74
N ALA A 77 2.05 7.28 -4.72
CA ALA A 77 1.16 6.15 -4.52
C ALA A 77 1.93 4.89 -4.08
N ALA A 78 3.08 4.62 -4.71
CA ALA A 78 3.97 3.52 -4.36
C ALA A 78 4.53 3.67 -2.94
N VAL A 79 4.93 4.88 -2.54
CA VAL A 79 5.44 5.16 -1.18
C VAL A 79 4.37 4.91 -0.13
N VAL A 80 3.14 5.38 -0.36
CA VAL A 80 2.02 5.15 0.57
C VAL A 80 1.64 3.68 0.62
N ALA A 81 1.59 2.99 -0.52
CA ALA A 81 1.31 1.55 -0.57
C ALA A 81 2.39 0.76 0.20
N LEU A 82 3.67 1.03 -0.07
CA LEU A 82 4.80 0.36 0.58
C LEU A 82 4.84 0.63 2.09
N ALA A 83 4.63 1.89 2.51
CA ALA A 83 4.53 2.22 3.92
C ALA A 83 3.30 1.58 4.58
N GLY A 84 2.18 1.45 3.86
CA GLY A 84 0.98 0.74 4.27
C GLY A 84 1.23 -0.72 4.59
N PHE A 85 1.80 -1.46 3.64
CA PHE A 85 2.15 -2.87 3.82
C PHE A 85 3.27 -3.07 4.85
N GLY A 86 4.29 -2.22 4.84
CA GLY A 86 5.37 -2.24 5.84
C GLY A 86 4.84 -2.00 7.25
N GLY A 87 3.91 -1.05 7.39
CA GLY A 87 3.16 -0.79 8.62
C GLY A 87 2.41 -2.04 9.08
N LEU A 88 1.68 -2.70 8.19
CA LEU A 88 0.85 -3.86 8.52
C LEU A 88 1.74 -5.00 9.02
N ILE A 89 2.75 -5.38 8.23
CA ILE A 89 3.70 -6.44 8.58
C ILE A 89 4.45 -6.11 9.87
N GLY A 90 4.91 -4.87 10.02
CA GLY A 90 5.59 -4.42 11.23
C GLY A 90 4.70 -4.44 12.47
N SER A 91 3.42 -4.08 12.34
CA SER A 91 2.45 -4.16 13.45
C SER A 91 2.17 -5.61 13.86
N ILE A 92 2.04 -6.53 12.89
CA ILE A 92 1.88 -7.97 13.15
C ILE A 92 3.12 -8.53 13.87
N ALA A 93 4.32 -8.11 13.46
CA ALA A 93 5.57 -8.59 14.06
C ALA A 93 5.86 -8.00 15.46
N ALA A 94 5.49 -6.74 15.68
CA ALA A 94 5.84 -6.00 16.89
C ALA A 94 4.79 -6.08 18.01
N SER A 95 3.58 -6.58 17.73
CA SER A 95 2.48 -6.60 18.69
C SER A 95 1.89 -8.01 18.87
N PRO A 96 1.20 -8.28 20.00
CA PRO A 96 0.46 -9.51 20.20
C PRO A 96 -0.52 -9.77 19.03
N ALA A 97 -0.89 -11.03 18.83
CA ALA A 97 -1.87 -11.45 17.82
C ALA A 97 -3.33 -11.03 18.17
N ASP A 98 -3.50 -9.80 18.63
CA ASP A 98 -4.77 -9.14 18.90
C ASP A 98 -5.05 -8.14 17.76
N PRO A 99 -6.14 -8.33 16.98
CA PRO A 99 -6.53 -7.44 15.90
C PRO A 99 -6.69 -5.97 16.32
N VAL A 100 -7.13 -5.71 17.57
CA VAL A 100 -7.32 -4.34 18.07
C VAL A 100 -5.97 -3.68 18.31
N VAL A 101 -5.03 -4.40 18.92
CA VAL A 101 -3.67 -3.89 19.18
C VAL A 101 -2.93 -3.65 17.87
N GLN A 102 -3.07 -4.56 16.89
CA GLN A 102 -2.49 -4.38 15.56
C GLN A 102 -3.07 -3.18 14.83
N MET A 103 -4.39 -2.98 14.87
CA MET A 103 -5.06 -1.84 14.25
C MET A 103 -4.61 -0.51 14.88
N LEU A 104 -4.36 -0.47 16.19
CA LEU A 104 -3.87 0.71 16.90
C LEU A 104 -2.38 0.97 16.63
N ALA A 105 -1.56 -0.08 16.51
CA ALA A 105 -0.14 0.03 16.23
C ALA A 105 0.12 0.42 14.76
N TRP A 106 -0.72 -0.04 13.84
CA TRP A 106 -0.53 0.11 12.40
C TRP A 106 -0.28 1.55 11.93
N PRO A 107 -1.08 2.58 12.34
CA PRO A 107 -0.78 3.98 12.07
C PRO A 107 0.61 4.45 12.46
N VAL A 108 1.08 4.03 13.63
CA VAL A 108 2.38 4.46 14.17
C VAL A 108 3.49 3.86 13.32
N VAL A 109 3.41 2.55 13.05
CA VAL A 109 4.39 1.86 12.21
C VAL A 109 4.37 2.40 10.78
N PHE A 110 3.18 2.69 10.22
CA PHE A 110 3.04 3.32 8.91
C PHE A 110 3.82 4.63 8.80
N VAL A 111 3.67 5.53 9.78
CA VAL A 111 4.40 6.81 9.80
C VAL A 111 5.92 6.58 9.89
N CYS A 112 6.35 5.60 10.68
CA CYS A 112 7.76 5.21 10.75
C CYS A 112 8.28 4.62 9.42
N CYS A 113 7.43 3.95 8.64
CA CYS A 113 7.80 3.38 7.35
C CYS A 113 7.85 4.42 6.21
N LEU A 114 7.15 5.55 6.30
CA LEU A 114 7.16 6.60 5.26
C LEU A 114 8.57 7.06 4.85
N PRO A 115 9.49 7.45 5.77
CA PRO A 115 10.82 7.88 5.36
C PRO A 115 11.60 6.77 4.67
N VAL A 116 11.47 5.52 5.12
CA VAL A 116 12.13 4.37 4.49
C VAL A 116 11.57 4.13 3.09
N ALA A 117 10.25 4.10 2.94
CA ALA A 117 9.59 3.90 1.65
C ALA A 117 9.96 5.00 0.64
N SER A 118 10.05 6.26 1.11
CA SER A 118 10.44 7.40 0.26
C SER A 118 11.88 7.33 -0.26
N ARG A 119 12.76 6.56 0.38
CA ARG A 119 14.15 6.35 -0.05
C ARG A 119 14.32 5.14 -0.98
N LEU A 120 13.36 4.22 -0.97
CA LEU A 120 13.40 2.97 -1.75
C LEU A 120 12.82 3.11 -3.17
N ILE A 121 12.10 4.21 -3.45
CA ILE A 121 11.33 4.46 -4.69
C ILE A 121 11.84 5.70 -5.39
#